data_AF-A0A1C2EBW6-F1
#
_entry.id   AF-A0A1C2EBW6-F1
#
_cell.length_a   1.000
_cell.length_b   1.000
_cell.length_c   1.000
_cell.angle_alpha   90.00
_cell.angle_beta   90.00
_cell.angle_gamma   90.00
#
_symmetry.space_group_name_H-M   'P 1'
#
loop_
_entity.id
_entity.type
_entity.pdbx_description
1 polymer ?
#
loop_
_entity_poly.entity_id
_entity_poly.type
_entity_poly.pdbx_seq_one_letter_code
_entity_poly.pdbx_strand_id
1 'polypeptide(L)'
;MFKDDKKDPFGDDSIFKGLPNGGASWAAWNSPPEPVRVPTPMPERWPAPKERTDKVFAKSCTGEWCSTDAGTEVEPASNFGAIMMAGAMLLPSASDAIAAALGADMGLGRMAGGGIMQRSHTWLLRGAGGPASLFIVGMLPAKMGDGTLYTDDELRNLAQATTRVRFQLRRDAEGELQIYGIHSKSSGDDSVRTVQARWNADKSAMEAHLSGVTILMTPRRGRHGTLEPLVYPENSDARLGTILVHPIPDDTDSQLEGLPGDDITAEDCILVFPADSGLRSMYVVYARPFNGDHGYHPPPLDLPGFPDAKKADSKTMVQGGGAKRRRWKDPKGRIFEWDSQHGTVEMYDKQGKHLGEFDPQTGERTKPAKPGRKIEK
;
A
#
# COMPACT_ATOMS: atom_id res chain seq x y z
N MET A 1 28.64 -35.42 24.72
CA MET A 1 28.77 -34.62 25.95
C MET A 1 30.17 -34.05 25.98
N PHE A 2 30.35 -32.76 25.64
CA PHE A 2 31.64 -32.01 25.63
C PHE A 2 32.75 -32.61 24.71
N LYS A 3 33.88 -31.98 24.32
CA LYS A 3 34.37 -30.59 24.14
C LYS A 3 35.71 -30.68 23.36
N ASP A 4 36.32 -29.66 22.75
CA ASP A 4 35.95 -28.29 22.31
C ASP A 4 37.02 -27.92 21.25
N ASP A 5 36.73 -27.10 20.22
CA ASP A 5 37.80 -26.54 19.37
C ASP A 5 37.46 -25.12 18.89
N LYS A 6 38.11 -24.11 19.48
CA LYS A 6 38.08 -22.72 19.04
C LYS A 6 39.49 -22.27 18.68
N LYS A 7 39.73 -22.04 17.39
CA LYS A 7 40.81 -21.14 16.95
C LYS A 7 40.37 -19.70 17.16
N ASP A 8 41.21 -18.93 17.83
CA ASP A 8 41.16 -17.46 17.84
C ASP A 8 41.78 -16.94 16.52
N PRO A 9 41.09 -16.09 15.74
CA PRO A 9 41.60 -15.62 14.46
C PRO A 9 42.50 -14.37 14.55
N PHE A 10 42.71 -13.78 15.73
CA PHE A 10 43.48 -12.52 15.87
C PHE A 10 44.94 -12.76 16.24
N GLY A 11 45.66 -13.36 15.30
CA GLY A 11 47.12 -13.44 15.34
C GLY A 11 47.79 -12.19 14.76
N ASP A 12 48.78 -11.69 15.51
CA ASP A 12 50.00 -11.03 15.04
C ASP A 12 49.86 -9.73 14.20
N ASP A 13 50.08 -8.58 14.85
CA ASP A 13 50.62 -7.40 14.18
C ASP A 13 51.57 -6.62 15.12
N SER A 14 52.87 -6.78 14.87
CA SER A 14 53.96 -6.34 15.75
C SER A 14 54.49 -4.95 15.38
N ILE A 15 54.22 -3.94 16.22
CA ILE A 15 54.58 -2.52 15.95
C ILE A 15 55.83 -2.05 16.73
N PHE A 16 56.78 -2.95 17.04
CA PHE A 16 58.04 -2.57 17.72
C PHE A 16 59.27 -2.88 16.86
N LYS A 17 59.77 -1.85 16.15
CA LYS A 17 60.99 -1.93 15.33
C LYS A 17 61.86 -0.66 15.46
N GLY A 18 63.02 -0.81 16.09
CA GLY A 18 64.07 0.22 16.26
C GLY A 18 63.82 1.20 17.42
N LEU A 19 64.81 1.78 18.12
CA LEU A 19 66.30 1.80 18.10
C LEU A 19 66.74 2.40 19.49
N PRO A 20 68.03 2.65 19.81
CA PRO A 20 69.25 1.85 19.69
C PRO A 20 69.94 1.62 21.07
N ASN A 21 71.02 0.83 21.12
CA ASN A 21 71.86 0.67 22.32
C ASN A 21 72.72 1.92 22.61
N GLY A 22 72.77 2.38 23.87
CA GLY A 22 73.82 3.30 24.33
C GLY A 22 73.61 3.93 25.71
N GLY A 23 74.60 3.79 26.60
CA GLY A 23 74.80 4.70 27.74
C GLY A 23 74.10 4.32 29.04
N ALA A 24 74.89 3.99 30.06
CA ALA A 24 74.45 3.63 31.40
C ALA A 24 73.60 4.70 32.13
N SER A 25 72.44 4.29 32.65
CA SER A 25 72.12 4.45 34.08
C SER A 25 71.00 3.49 34.49
N TRP A 26 71.23 2.66 35.51
CA TRP A 26 70.19 1.84 36.13
C TRP A 26 69.43 2.65 37.19
N ALA A 27 68.90 3.80 36.80
CA ALA A 27 67.87 4.45 37.59
C ALA A 27 66.63 3.54 37.53
N ALA A 28 66.19 3.01 38.67
CA ALA A 28 64.97 2.23 38.73
C ALA A 28 63.82 3.09 38.16
N TRP A 29 63.20 2.61 37.08
CA TRP A 29 62.07 3.28 36.45
C TRP A 29 60.88 3.14 37.39
N ASN A 30 60.76 4.06 38.34
CA ASN A 30 59.59 4.17 39.18
C ASN A 30 58.41 4.48 38.25
N SER A 31 57.55 3.48 38.03
CA SER A 31 56.27 3.68 37.36
C SER A 31 55.59 4.90 37.98
N PRO A 32 55.05 5.83 37.18
CA PRO A 32 54.24 6.91 37.71
C PRO A 32 53.17 6.32 38.64
N PRO A 33 52.92 6.90 39.83
CA PRO A 33 51.84 6.42 40.68
C PRO A 33 50.55 6.39 39.86
N GLU A 34 49.80 5.28 39.92
CA GLU A 34 48.58 5.15 39.15
C GLU A 34 47.70 6.38 39.39
N PRO A 35 47.16 7.02 38.33
CA PRO A 35 46.30 8.18 38.51
C PRO A 35 45.13 7.76 39.39
N VAL A 36 45.01 8.41 40.56
CA VAL A 36 43.96 8.10 41.54
C VAL A 36 42.63 8.23 40.83
N ARG A 37 42.00 7.10 40.52
CA ARG A 37 40.67 7.05 39.93
C ARG A 37 39.69 7.50 41.00
N VAL A 38 39.48 8.81 41.09
CA VAL A 38 38.35 9.38 41.82
C VAL A 38 37.11 8.68 41.26
N PRO A 39 36.34 7.94 42.07
CA PRO A 39 35.14 7.30 41.57
C PRO A 39 34.19 8.41 41.15
N THR A 40 34.03 8.60 39.84
CA THR A 40 32.98 9.46 39.31
C THR A 40 31.68 8.89 39.87
N PRO A 41 30.84 9.67 40.59
CA PRO A 41 29.60 9.16 41.13
C PRO A 41 28.76 8.65 39.95
N MET A 42 28.67 7.32 39.80
CA MET A 42 27.85 6.74 38.76
C MET A 42 26.42 7.10 39.12
N PRO A 43 25.67 7.82 38.26
CA PRO A 43 24.34 8.27 38.62
C PRO A 43 23.48 7.04 38.93
N GLU A 44 22.80 7.03 40.09
CA GLU A 44 21.95 5.91 40.52
C GLU A 44 20.92 5.52 39.46
N ARG A 45 20.58 6.47 38.58
CA ARG A 45 19.78 6.23 37.39
C ARG A 45 20.28 7.12 36.24
N TRP A 46 20.50 6.52 35.08
CA TRP A 46 20.63 7.28 33.83
C TRP A 46 19.34 8.09 33.59
N PRO A 47 19.43 9.33 33.06
CA PRO A 47 18.24 10.08 32.69
C PRO A 47 17.43 9.27 31.67
N ALA A 48 16.11 9.32 31.78
CA ALA A 48 15.24 8.69 30.80
C ALA A 48 15.56 9.25 29.40
N PRO A 49 15.67 8.43 28.35
CA PRO A 49 15.85 8.92 26.99
C PRO A 49 14.76 9.92 26.64
N LYS A 50 15.14 11.04 26.02
CA LYS A 50 14.18 12.03 25.51
C LYS A 50 13.28 11.34 24.48
N GLU A 51 11.98 11.59 24.53
CA GLU A 51 11.04 11.07 23.55
C GLU A 51 11.42 11.52 22.12
N ARG A 52 11.49 10.55 21.20
CA ARG A 52 11.71 10.79 19.77
C ARG A 52 10.48 11.42 19.15
N THR A 53 10.67 12.56 18.50
CA THR A 53 9.62 13.29 17.76
C THR A 53 9.55 12.92 16.29
N ASP A 54 10.58 12.26 15.74
CA ASP A 54 10.74 11.88 14.34
C ASP A 54 10.26 10.44 14.05
N LYS A 55 9.35 9.90 14.88
CA LYS A 55 8.81 8.54 14.68
C LYS A 55 8.04 8.42 13.37
N VAL A 56 7.98 7.20 12.83
CA VAL A 56 7.24 6.84 11.61
C VAL A 56 6.43 5.56 11.83
N PHE A 57 5.40 5.32 11.01
CA PHE A 57 4.60 4.10 11.07
C PHE A 57 5.34 2.89 10.50
N ALA A 58 6.08 3.09 9.41
CA ALA A 58 6.91 2.09 8.76
C ALA A 58 8.14 2.73 8.13
N LYS A 59 9.27 2.01 8.14
CA LYS A 59 10.51 2.25 7.39
C LYS A 59 11.06 0.89 6.93
N SER A 60 12.02 0.90 6.03
CA SER A 60 12.75 -0.30 5.66
C SER A 60 13.59 -0.81 6.83
N CYS A 61 13.58 -2.13 7.05
CA CYS A 61 14.43 -2.80 8.03
C CYS A 61 15.88 -3.03 7.55
N THR A 62 16.20 -2.71 6.30
CA THR A 62 17.58 -2.78 5.74
C THR A 62 18.29 -1.42 5.71
N GLY A 63 17.59 -0.33 6.03
CA GLY A 63 18.18 1.00 6.19
C GLY A 63 18.97 1.17 7.49
N GLU A 64 19.50 2.38 7.71
CA GLU A 64 20.33 2.67 8.89
C GLU A 64 19.52 2.54 10.21
N TRP A 65 20.18 2.01 11.24
CA TRP A 65 19.59 1.79 12.56
C TRP A 65 19.33 3.14 13.25
N CYS A 66 18.19 3.30 13.91
CA CYS A 66 17.73 4.55 14.53
C CYS A 66 17.46 5.75 13.59
N SER A 67 17.82 5.70 12.30
CA SER A 67 17.41 6.70 11.29
C SER A 67 15.93 6.54 10.92
N THR A 68 15.28 7.62 10.47
CA THR A 68 13.96 7.58 9.81
C THR A 68 13.98 8.16 8.41
N ASP A 69 15.12 8.13 7.72
CA ASP A 69 15.22 8.62 6.34
C ASP A 69 14.47 7.69 5.35
N ALA A 70 14.04 8.27 4.23
CA ALA A 70 13.46 7.51 3.12
C ALA A 70 14.56 6.76 2.36
N GLY A 71 14.26 5.58 1.83
CA GLY A 71 15.24 4.86 1.01
C GLY A 71 15.42 5.53 -0.35
N THR A 72 16.65 5.44 -0.87
CA THR A 72 17.05 6.05 -2.15
C THR A 72 17.11 5.04 -3.30
N GLU A 73 16.98 3.75 -2.99
CA GLU A 73 17.11 2.63 -3.93
C GLU A 73 15.80 1.85 -4.05
N VAL A 74 15.66 1.10 -5.15
CA VAL A 74 14.52 0.18 -5.33
C VAL A 74 14.70 -1.05 -4.45
N GLU A 75 13.75 -1.32 -3.57
CA GLU A 75 13.82 -2.44 -2.62
C GLU A 75 12.47 -3.20 -2.50
N PRO A 76 12.48 -4.48 -2.06
CA PRO A 76 11.24 -5.24 -1.94
C PRO A 76 10.40 -4.76 -0.75
N ALA A 77 9.09 -4.65 -0.95
CA ALA A 77 8.14 -4.16 0.06
C ALA A 77 8.10 -5.03 1.35
N SER A 78 8.60 -6.27 1.29
CA SER A 78 8.81 -7.13 2.46
C SER A 78 9.76 -6.54 3.51
N ASN A 79 10.65 -5.61 3.13
CA ASN A 79 11.55 -4.92 4.04
C ASN A 79 10.80 -3.94 4.97
N PHE A 80 9.59 -3.51 4.60
CA PHE A 80 8.77 -2.60 5.39
C PHE A 80 7.77 -3.33 6.29
N GLY A 81 7.39 -4.57 5.94
CA GLY A 81 6.38 -5.30 6.68
C GLY A 81 5.79 -6.51 5.97
N ALA A 82 4.85 -7.16 6.66
CA ALA A 82 4.07 -8.25 6.11
C ALA A 82 2.85 -7.69 5.38
N ILE A 83 2.73 -8.00 4.09
CA ILE A 83 1.68 -7.50 3.20
C ILE A 83 0.65 -8.59 2.88
N MET A 84 -0.59 -8.16 2.67
CA MET A 84 -1.70 -9.00 2.20
C MET A 84 -2.57 -8.20 1.23
N MET A 85 -2.97 -8.83 0.13
CA MET A 85 -3.98 -8.32 -0.79
C MET A 85 -5.30 -9.07 -0.59
N ALA A 86 -6.42 -8.34 -0.62
CA ALA A 86 -7.76 -8.89 -0.46
C ALA A 86 -8.77 -8.20 -1.38
N GLY A 87 -9.77 -8.95 -1.82
CA GLY A 87 -10.86 -8.49 -2.69
C GLY A 87 -12.22 -8.71 -2.06
N ALA A 88 -13.16 -7.81 -2.32
CA ALA A 88 -14.56 -8.01 -1.94
C ALA A 88 -15.13 -9.26 -2.61
N MET A 89 -15.90 -10.06 -1.88
CA MET A 89 -16.55 -11.26 -2.41
C MET A 89 -17.90 -11.48 -1.74
N LEU A 90 -18.80 -12.16 -2.46
CA LEU A 90 -20.04 -12.65 -1.85
C LEU A 90 -19.71 -13.66 -0.75
N LEU A 91 -20.48 -13.61 0.33
CA LEU A 91 -20.33 -14.53 1.44
C LEU A 91 -20.92 -15.91 1.08
N PRO A 92 -20.34 -17.02 1.57
CA PRO A 92 -20.99 -18.32 1.47
C PRO A 92 -22.31 -18.30 2.25
N SER A 93 -23.35 -18.98 1.76
CA SER A 93 -24.70 -18.94 2.36
C SER A 93 -24.76 -19.36 3.85
N ALA A 94 -23.82 -20.20 4.29
CA ALA A 94 -23.65 -20.54 5.71
C ALA A 94 -23.30 -19.33 6.61
N SER A 95 -22.86 -18.22 6.03
CA SER A 95 -22.50 -16.97 6.71
C SER A 95 -23.61 -15.91 6.67
N ASP A 96 -24.67 -16.08 5.88
CA ASP A 96 -25.69 -15.05 5.63
C ASP A 96 -26.35 -14.53 6.92
N ALA A 97 -26.67 -15.44 7.85
CA ALA A 97 -27.25 -15.06 9.14
C ALA A 97 -26.31 -14.22 10.01
N ILE A 98 -24.99 -14.46 9.92
CA ILE A 98 -23.97 -13.68 10.63
C ILE A 98 -23.76 -12.33 9.94
N ALA A 99 -23.74 -12.33 8.60
CA ALA A 99 -23.64 -11.12 7.78
C ALA A 99 -24.79 -10.16 8.07
N ALA A 100 -26.04 -10.67 8.03
CA ALA A 100 -27.24 -9.91 8.35
C ALA A 100 -27.23 -9.37 9.78
N ALA A 101 -26.79 -10.17 10.77
CA ALA A 101 -26.68 -9.72 12.17
C ALA A 101 -25.65 -8.60 12.37
N LEU A 102 -24.58 -8.57 11.56
CA LEU A 102 -23.54 -7.54 11.58
C LEU A 102 -23.84 -6.37 10.61
N GLY A 103 -24.92 -6.44 9.83
CA GLY A 103 -25.21 -5.50 8.75
C GLY A 103 -24.08 -5.44 7.71
N ALA A 104 -23.50 -6.59 7.36
CA ALA A 104 -22.46 -6.73 6.34
C ALA A 104 -23.08 -7.19 5.02
N ASP A 105 -22.69 -6.55 3.92
CA ASP A 105 -23.14 -6.91 2.57
C ASP A 105 -22.22 -7.96 1.94
N MET A 106 -20.92 -7.91 2.29
CA MET A 106 -19.86 -8.67 1.62
C MET A 106 -18.76 -9.11 2.57
N GLY A 107 -17.99 -10.11 2.14
CA GLY A 107 -16.77 -10.53 2.79
C GLY A 107 -15.53 -9.98 2.10
N LEU A 108 -14.42 -9.84 2.83
CA LEU A 108 -13.12 -9.46 2.28
C LEU A 108 -12.22 -10.69 2.23
N GLY A 109 -12.11 -11.33 1.06
CA GLY A 109 -11.38 -12.57 0.84
C GLY A 109 -9.89 -12.35 0.59
N ARG A 110 -9.02 -13.17 1.21
CA ARG A 110 -7.58 -13.20 0.91
C ARG A 110 -7.40 -13.55 -0.57
N MET A 111 -6.75 -12.65 -1.30
CA MET A 111 -6.20 -12.95 -2.61
C MET A 111 -4.78 -13.50 -2.44
N ALA A 112 -3.90 -12.79 -1.74
CA ALA A 112 -2.49 -13.14 -1.69
C ALA A 112 -1.79 -12.64 -0.41
N GLY A 113 -0.59 -13.16 -0.16
CA GLY A 113 0.29 -12.72 0.93
C GLY A 113 0.06 -13.45 2.26
N GLY A 114 0.69 -12.97 3.33
CA GLY A 114 0.88 -13.69 4.61
C GLY A 114 -0.36 -13.84 5.52
N GLY A 115 -1.57 -13.65 4.97
CA GLY A 115 -2.85 -13.85 5.66
C GLY A 115 -3.07 -12.93 6.85
N ILE A 116 -2.39 -11.79 6.93
CA ILE A 116 -2.32 -10.95 8.15
C ILE A 116 -3.69 -10.51 8.68
N MET A 117 -4.65 -10.30 7.79
CA MET A 117 -6.01 -9.85 8.13
C MET A 117 -6.88 -11.01 8.66
N GLN A 118 -6.61 -12.25 8.25
CA GLN A 118 -7.49 -13.41 8.46
C GLN A 118 -7.10 -14.30 9.66
N ARG A 119 -6.15 -13.86 10.50
CA ARG A 119 -5.56 -14.69 11.57
C ARG A 119 -6.53 -14.95 12.73
N SER A 120 -7.04 -13.88 13.33
CA SER A 120 -7.94 -13.90 14.50
C SER A 120 -9.34 -13.39 14.20
N HIS A 121 -9.49 -12.59 13.15
CA HIS A 121 -10.74 -11.94 12.75
C HIS A 121 -11.06 -12.28 11.28
N THR A 122 -12.35 -12.34 10.95
CA THR A 122 -12.83 -12.30 9.58
C THR A 122 -13.20 -10.85 9.27
N TRP A 123 -12.86 -10.40 8.06
CA TRP A 123 -13.08 -9.03 7.62
C TRP A 123 -14.27 -9.00 6.66
N LEU A 124 -15.24 -8.15 6.95
CA LEU A 124 -16.46 -7.96 6.18
C LEU A 124 -16.58 -6.48 5.76
N LEU A 125 -17.50 -6.20 4.85
CA LEU A 125 -17.70 -4.88 4.26
C LEU A 125 -19.18 -4.49 4.31
N ARG A 126 -19.43 -3.21 4.58
CA ARG A 126 -20.74 -2.56 4.48
C ARG A 126 -20.65 -1.35 3.55
N GLY A 127 -21.54 -1.25 2.57
CA GLY A 127 -21.60 -0.17 1.58
C GLY A 127 -20.68 -0.32 0.36
N ALA A 128 -20.08 -1.49 0.13
CA ALA A 128 -19.06 -1.66 -0.91
C ALA A 128 -19.56 -1.52 -2.36
N GLY A 129 -20.86 -1.67 -2.63
CA GLY A 129 -21.45 -1.50 -3.97
C GLY A 129 -21.31 -2.70 -4.94
N GLY A 130 -20.63 -3.79 -4.54
CA GLY A 130 -20.61 -5.05 -5.30
C GLY A 130 -19.30 -5.85 -5.16
N PRO A 131 -19.25 -7.12 -5.59
CA PRO A 131 -18.04 -7.96 -5.43
C PRO A 131 -16.84 -7.46 -6.23
N ALA A 132 -17.05 -6.83 -7.40
CA ALA A 132 -15.95 -6.35 -8.24
C ALA A 132 -15.43 -4.94 -7.87
N SER A 133 -15.97 -4.29 -6.84
CA SER A 133 -15.80 -2.84 -6.63
C SER A 133 -14.63 -2.43 -5.73
N LEU A 134 -14.19 -3.30 -4.81
CA LEU A 134 -13.25 -2.94 -3.75
C LEU A 134 -12.12 -3.97 -3.61
N PHE A 135 -10.89 -3.45 -3.72
CA PHE A 135 -9.64 -4.14 -3.40
C PHE A 135 -8.93 -3.40 -2.28
N ILE A 136 -8.33 -4.17 -1.36
CA ILE A 136 -7.61 -3.67 -0.20
C ILE A 136 -6.22 -4.31 -0.16
N VAL A 137 -5.21 -3.50 0.13
CA VAL A 137 -3.87 -3.99 0.53
C VAL A 137 -3.63 -3.55 1.96
N GLY A 138 -3.41 -4.53 2.85
CA GLY A 138 -2.99 -4.30 4.21
C GLY A 138 -1.48 -4.53 4.37
N MET A 139 -0.80 -3.68 5.14
CA MET A 139 0.57 -3.89 5.59
C MET A 139 0.68 -3.74 7.10
N LEU A 140 1.17 -4.79 7.77
CA LEU A 140 1.65 -4.71 9.15
C LEU A 140 3.14 -4.39 9.15
N PRO A 141 3.60 -3.31 9.82
CA PRO A 141 5.00 -2.89 9.78
C PRO A 141 5.94 -3.96 10.36
N ALA A 142 7.16 -3.98 9.82
CA ALA A 142 8.27 -4.77 10.30
C ALA A 142 8.55 -4.46 11.77
N LYS A 143 8.86 -5.48 12.57
CA LYS A 143 9.23 -5.27 13.97
C LYS A 143 10.67 -4.80 14.05
N MET A 144 10.88 -3.55 14.42
CA MET A 144 12.21 -2.98 14.68
C MET A 144 12.33 -2.57 16.14
N GLY A 145 13.52 -2.80 16.71
CA GLY A 145 13.85 -2.50 18.11
C GLY A 145 14.60 -1.19 18.30
N ASP A 146 14.65 -0.34 17.28
CA ASP A 146 15.45 0.89 17.21
C ASP A 146 14.71 2.14 17.76
N GLY A 147 13.48 1.97 18.25
CA GLY A 147 12.65 3.07 18.78
C GLY A 147 12.14 4.04 17.71
N THR A 148 12.32 3.73 16.42
CA THR A 148 11.89 4.62 15.32
C THR A 148 10.40 4.56 15.03
N LEU A 149 9.75 3.45 15.37
CA LEU A 149 8.34 3.24 15.07
C LEU A 149 7.42 3.86 16.12
N TYR A 150 6.27 4.36 15.68
CA TYR A 150 5.15 4.63 16.57
C TYR A 150 4.67 3.33 17.25
N THR A 151 4.31 3.43 18.52
CA THR A 151 3.56 2.39 19.23
C THR A 151 2.07 2.47 18.93
N ASP A 152 1.34 1.37 19.14
CA ASP A 152 -0.13 1.35 18.99
C ASP A 152 -0.82 2.33 19.97
N ASP A 153 -0.22 2.62 21.13
CA ASP A 153 -0.75 3.60 22.09
C ASP A 153 -0.58 5.05 21.60
N GLU A 154 0.52 5.37 20.94
CA GLU A 154 0.72 6.67 20.30
C GLU A 154 -0.26 6.86 19.13
N LEU A 155 -0.40 5.86 18.25
CA LEU A 155 -1.29 5.91 17.09
C LEU A 155 -2.78 6.12 17.44
N ARG A 156 -3.22 5.71 18.65
CA ARG A 156 -4.58 5.96 19.14
C ARG A 156 -4.87 7.44 19.43
N ASN A 157 -3.83 8.24 19.63
CA ASN A 157 -3.92 9.66 19.97
C ASN A 157 -3.53 10.58 18.80
N LEU A 158 -3.08 10.02 17.68
CA LEU A 158 -2.68 10.75 16.47
C LEU A 158 -3.80 10.76 15.43
N ALA A 159 -4.06 11.92 14.80
CA ALA A 159 -4.97 12.04 13.66
C ALA A 159 -4.29 11.71 12.31
N GLN A 160 -2.97 11.87 12.25
CA GLN A 160 -2.10 11.52 11.14
C GLN A 160 -0.79 10.96 11.69
N ALA A 161 -0.14 10.08 10.96
CA ALA A 161 1.20 9.58 11.25
C ALA A 161 2.03 9.54 9.97
N THR A 162 3.31 9.86 10.09
CA THR A 162 4.29 9.79 8.99
C THR A 162 4.62 8.34 8.64
N THR A 163 4.98 8.06 7.39
CA THR A 163 5.47 6.75 6.93
C THR A 163 6.58 6.92 5.89
N ARG A 164 7.45 5.93 5.70
CA ARG A 164 8.45 5.89 4.61
C ARG A 164 8.10 4.93 3.47
N VAL A 165 6.93 4.32 3.54
CA VAL A 165 6.32 3.65 2.39
C VAL A 165 4.84 3.98 2.29
N ARG A 166 4.39 4.24 1.07
CA ARG A 166 2.98 4.27 0.68
C ARG A 166 2.78 3.38 -0.54
N PHE A 167 1.58 2.85 -0.70
CA PHE A 167 1.24 1.95 -1.81
C PHE A 167 0.12 2.56 -2.65
N GLN A 168 0.23 2.38 -3.96
CA GLN A 168 -0.80 2.77 -4.91
C GLN A 168 -1.35 1.54 -5.62
N LEU A 169 -2.67 1.50 -5.79
CA LEU A 169 -3.35 0.52 -6.62
C LEU A 169 -3.51 1.09 -8.02
N ARG A 170 -2.84 0.46 -9.00
CA ARG A 170 -2.83 0.89 -10.40
C ARG A 170 -3.30 -0.27 -11.28
N ARG A 171 -3.92 0.00 -12.43
CA ARG A 171 -4.10 -1.03 -13.47
C ARG A 171 -2.98 -0.93 -14.50
N ASP A 172 -2.54 -2.08 -15.02
CA ASP A 172 -1.58 -2.16 -16.12
C ASP A 172 -2.26 -2.09 -17.50
N ALA A 173 -1.48 -2.23 -18.57
CA ALA A 173 -1.95 -2.05 -19.94
C ALA A 173 -2.99 -3.10 -20.37
N GLU A 174 -2.93 -4.26 -19.74
CA GLU A 174 -3.80 -5.43 -19.85
C GLU A 174 -5.05 -5.28 -18.97
N GLY A 175 -5.00 -4.40 -17.96
CA GLY A 175 -6.10 -4.06 -17.06
C GLY A 175 -6.07 -4.78 -15.70
N GLU A 176 -5.05 -5.61 -15.46
CA GLU A 176 -4.85 -6.32 -14.19
C GLU A 176 -4.42 -5.33 -13.10
N LEU A 177 -4.76 -5.66 -11.85
CA LEU A 177 -4.53 -4.80 -10.70
C LEU A 177 -3.13 -5.02 -10.13
N GLN A 178 -2.28 -4.01 -10.26
CA GLN A 178 -0.91 -3.97 -9.76
C GLN A 178 -0.81 -3.12 -8.48
N ILE A 179 0.14 -3.49 -7.62
CA ILE A 179 0.48 -2.75 -6.40
C ILE A 179 1.85 -2.11 -6.61
N TYR A 180 1.92 -0.79 -6.52
CA TYR A 180 3.14 -0.02 -6.68
C TYR A 180 3.54 0.63 -5.35
N GLY A 181 4.73 0.32 -4.84
CA GLY A 181 5.26 0.91 -3.61
C GLY A 181 6.11 2.15 -3.89
N ILE A 182 6.01 3.16 -3.03
CA ILE A 182 6.74 4.43 -3.15
C ILE A 182 7.38 4.79 -1.81
N HIS A 183 8.66 5.16 -1.83
CA HIS A 183 9.35 5.78 -0.69
C HIS A 183 8.82 7.20 -0.48
N SER A 184 8.00 7.39 0.56
CA SER A 184 7.46 8.70 0.90
C SER A 184 8.47 9.54 1.69
N LYS A 185 8.76 10.75 1.18
CA LYS A 185 9.69 11.73 1.78
C LYS A 185 8.95 12.74 2.66
N SER A 186 9.70 13.43 3.53
CA SER A 186 9.22 14.52 4.40
C SER A 186 8.85 15.82 3.65
N SER A 187 8.81 15.80 2.32
CA SER A 187 8.37 16.92 1.45
C SER A 187 6.85 17.18 1.49
N GLY A 188 6.08 16.29 2.11
CA GLY A 188 4.62 16.41 2.27
C GLY A 188 3.88 15.09 2.06
N ASP A 189 4.50 14.13 1.36
CA ASP A 189 3.87 12.88 0.93
C ASP A 189 3.96 11.75 1.95
N ASP A 190 4.61 11.96 3.10
CA ASP A 190 4.76 10.97 4.16
C ASP A 190 3.61 10.93 5.17
N SER A 191 2.77 11.98 5.26
CA SER A 191 1.66 12.03 6.21
C SER A 191 0.45 11.21 5.75
N VAL A 192 0.03 10.25 6.58
CA VAL A 192 -1.13 9.38 6.34
C VAL A 192 -2.13 9.50 7.49
N ARG A 193 -3.41 9.67 7.17
CA ARG A 193 -4.48 9.77 8.18
C ARG A 193 -4.65 8.48 8.98
N THR A 194 -4.91 8.60 10.28
CA THR A 194 -5.34 7.45 11.09
C THR A 194 -6.86 7.27 10.98
N VAL A 195 -7.32 6.03 11.15
CA VAL A 195 -8.74 5.68 11.29
C VAL A 195 -8.88 4.81 12.51
N GLN A 196 -9.52 5.35 13.54
CA GLN A 196 -9.72 4.67 14.81
C GLN A 196 -10.88 3.68 14.66
N ALA A 197 -10.57 2.38 14.59
CA ALA A 197 -11.56 1.33 14.63
C ALA A 197 -12.23 1.28 16.02
N ARG A 198 -13.54 1.04 16.08
CA ARG A 198 -14.30 1.05 17.34
C ARG A 198 -15.18 -0.18 17.45
N TRP A 199 -15.21 -0.80 18.62
CA TRP A 199 -16.21 -1.83 18.92
C TRP A 199 -17.62 -1.27 18.77
N ASN A 200 -18.49 -2.06 18.14
CA ASN A 200 -19.92 -1.83 18.18
C ASN A 200 -20.48 -2.09 19.60
N ALA A 201 -21.73 -1.68 19.83
CA ALA A 201 -22.32 -1.63 21.17
C ALA A 201 -22.36 -2.98 21.91
N ASP A 202 -22.42 -4.10 21.20
CA ASP A 202 -22.45 -5.45 21.77
C ASP A 202 -21.10 -6.20 21.70
N LYS A 203 -20.03 -5.52 21.25
CA LYS A 203 -18.68 -6.05 21.02
C LYS A 203 -18.63 -7.29 20.10
N SER A 204 -19.57 -7.43 19.16
CA SER A 204 -19.56 -8.50 18.15
C SER A 204 -18.61 -8.21 16.96
N ALA A 205 -18.33 -6.93 16.68
CA ALA A 205 -17.40 -6.49 15.65
C ALA A 205 -16.79 -5.12 15.98
N MET A 206 -15.61 -4.85 15.42
CA MET A 206 -15.07 -3.50 15.32
C MET A 206 -15.41 -2.90 13.95
N GLU A 207 -15.83 -1.65 13.93
CA GLU A 207 -16.12 -0.90 12.71
C GLU A 207 -15.02 0.14 12.45
N ALA A 208 -14.52 0.20 11.22
CA ALA A 208 -13.65 1.26 10.71
C ALA A 208 -14.36 1.95 9.55
N HIS A 209 -14.84 3.16 9.79
CA HIS A 209 -15.51 3.97 8.78
C HIS A 209 -14.48 4.61 7.85
N LEU A 210 -14.41 4.11 6.62
CA LEU A 210 -13.72 4.75 5.53
C LEU A 210 -14.72 5.53 4.68
N SER A 211 -14.23 6.33 3.76
CA SER A 211 -15.09 7.15 2.91
C SER A 211 -15.73 6.27 1.84
N GLY A 212 -17.06 6.10 1.93
CA GLY A 212 -17.85 5.28 1.02
C GLY A 212 -17.96 3.80 1.40
N VAL A 213 -17.17 3.30 2.36
CA VAL A 213 -17.26 1.91 2.84
C VAL A 213 -16.93 1.81 4.33
N THR A 214 -17.64 0.96 5.06
CA THR A 214 -17.23 0.57 6.43
C THR A 214 -16.63 -0.83 6.39
N ILE A 215 -15.41 -0.96 6.92
CA ILE A 215 -14.77 -2.25 7.15
C ILE A 215 -15.22 -2.74 8.54
N LEU A 216 -15.62 -4.01 8.61
CA LEU A 216 -16.04 -4.68 9.83
C LEU A 216 -15.05 -5.80 10.16
N MET A 217 -14.45 -5.78 11.34
CA MET A 217 -13.52 -6.79 11.82
C MET A 217 -14.20 -7.56 12.95
N THR A 218 -14.64 -8.80 12.67
CA THR A 218 -15.34 -9.64 13.65
C THR A 218 -14.47 -10.84 14.07
N PRO A 219 -14.37 -11.19 15.36
CA PRO A 219 -13.60 -12.34 15.80
C PRO A 219 -14.08 -13.62 15.12
N ARG A 220 -13.16 -14.48 14.64
CA ARG A 220 -13.50 -15.71 13.90
C ARG A 220 -14.49 -16.63 14.66
N ARG A 221 -14.41 -16.65 15.99
CA ARG A 221 -15.39 -17.28 16.88
C ARG A 221 -16.07 -16.17 17.68
N GLY A 222 -17.16 -15.66 17.14
CA GLY A 222 -17.90 -14.52 17.68
C GLY A 222 -19.23 -14.92 18.31
N ARG A 223 -19.95 -13.92 18.83
CA ARG A 223 -21.27 -14.06 19.45
C ARG A 223 -22.31 -14.71 18.52
N HIS A 224 -22.19 -14.48 17.22
CA HIS A 224 -23.15 -14.93 16.20
C HIS A 224 -22.79 -16.29 15.58
N GLY A 225 -21.66 -16.89 15.95
CA GLY A 225 -21.18 -18.16 15.40
C GLY A 225 -19.71 -18.11 14.99
N THR A 226 -19.31 -19.06 14.15
CA THR A 226 -17.97 -19.10 13.56
C THR A 226 -18.02 -18.59 12.13
N LEU A 227 -17.19 -17.60 11.81
CA LEU A 227 -16.88 -17.21 10.43
C LEU A 227 -15.51 -17.75 10.07
N GLU A 228 -15.46 -18.56 9.02
CA GLU A 228 -14.18 -19.07 8.51
C GLU A 228 -13.41 -17.99 7.73
N PRO A 229 -12.07 -18.10 7.64
CA PRO A 229 -11.25 -17.22 6.82
C PRO A 229 -11.72 -17.23 5.38
N LEU A 230 -11.91 -16.05 4.81
CA LEU A 230 -12.35 -15.93 3.42
C LEU A 230 -11.13 -15.94 2.51
N VAL A 231 -11.21 -16.73 1.43
CA VAL A 231 -10.22 -16.81 0.36
C VAL A 231 -10.93 -16.49 -0.95
N TYR A 232 -10.33 -15.61 -1.74
CA TYR A 232 -10.89 -15.20 -3.02
C TYR A 232 -10.83 -16.38 -4.00
N PRO A 233 -11.92 -16.76 -4.69
CA PRO A 233 -12.04 -18.08 -5.31
C PRO A 233 -11.15 -18.36 -6.55
N GLU A 234 -10.34 -17.42 -7.03
CA GLU A 234 -9.62 -17.56 -8.31
C GLU A 234 -8.13 -17.17 -8.23
N ASN A 235 -7.26 -18.11 -8.63
CA ASN A 235 -5.84 -17.96 -9.05
C ASN A 235 -5.07 -16.74 -8.50
N SER A 236 -5.13 -16.55 -7.18
CA SER A 236 -4.70 -15.30 -6.56
C SER A 236 -3.33 -15.34 -5.90
N ASP A 237 -2.80 -16.52 -5.53
CA ASP A 237 -1.44 -16.64 -4.99
C ASP A 237 -0.34 -16.22 -6.00
N ALA A 238 -0.66 -16.17 -7.30
CA ALA A 238 0.23 -15.64 -8.35
C ALA A 238 0.24 -14.09 -8.46
N ARG A 239 -0.71 -13.38 -7.83
CA ARG A 239 -0.88 -11.92 -8.00
C ARG A 239 0.02 -11.07 -7.10
N LEU A 240 0.67 -11.66 -6.09
CA LEU A 240 1.78 -11.01 -5.39
C LEU A 240 3.11 -11.63 -5.84
N GLY A 241 3.62 -11.12 -6.96
CA GLY A 241 5.06 -11.11 -7.18
C GLY A 241 5.77 -10.26 -6.13
N THR A 242 7.08 -10.10 -6.25
CA THR A 242 7.83 -9.18 -5.40
C THR A 242 7.36 -7.74 -5.65
N ILE A 243 6.48 -7.21 -4.79
CA ILE A 243 6.15 -5.78 -4.80
C ILE A 243 7.44 -5.01 -4.55
N LEU A 244 7.75 -4.08 -5.45
CA LEU A 244 8.88 -3.17 -5.32
C LEU A 244 8.43 -1.82 -4.76
N VAL A 245 9.28 -1.22 -3.94
CA VAL A 245 9.17 0.15 -3.44
C VAL A 245 10.23 0.98 -4.15
N HIS A 246 9.79 2.08 -4.77
CA HIS A 246 10.63 2.92 -5.62
C HIS A 246 10.87 4.30 -4.99
N PRO A 247 12.08 4.88 -5.15
CA PRO A 247 12.35 6.25 -4.73
C PRO A 247 11.62 7.25 -5.61
N ILE A 248 11.09 8.33 -5.03
CA ILE A 248 10.63 9.50 -5.78
C ILE A 248 11.88 10.35 -6.12
N PRO A 249 12.21 10.59 -7.39
CA PRO A 249 13.25 11.55 -7.73
C PRO A 249 12.73 12.97 -7.47
N ASP A 250 13.59 13.83 -6.93
CA ASP A 250 13.26 15.25 -6.79
C ASP A 250 12.99 15.85 -8.19
N ASP A 251 12.03 16.77 -8.30
CA ASP A 251 11.43 17.29 -9.56
C ASP A 251 10.62 16.29 -10.43
N THR A 252 10.27 15.09 -9.94
CA THR A 252 9.74 14.02 -10.82
C THR A 252 8.38 13.39 -10.39
N ASP A 253 7.43 14.19 -9.90
CA ASP A 253 6.01 13.76 -9.87
C ASP A 253 5.50 13.43 -11.30
N SER A 254 5.95 14.19 -12.30
CA SER A 254 5.44 14.17 -13.67
C SER A 254 5.98 13.07 -14.58
N GLN A 255 6.92 12.21 -14.14
CA GLN A 255 7.39 11.05 -14.95
C GLN A 255 6.92 9.69 -14.41
N LEU A 256 6.09 9.67 -13.36
CA LEU A 256 5.24 8.51 -13.07
C LEU A 256 3.98 8.45 -13.96
N GLU A 257 3.77 9.45 -14.83
CA GLU A 257 2.80 9.43 -15.95
C GLU A 257 3.31 8.55 -17.12
N GLY A 258 3.18 7.22 -16.97
CA GLY A 258 3.85 6.24 -17.84
C GLY A 258 2.99 5.11 -18.43
N LEU A 259 1.66 5.29 -18.55
CA LEU A 259 0.67 4.35 -19.16
C LEU A 259 0.42 3.01 -18.41
N PRO A 260 -0.79 2.43 -18.54
CA PRO A 260 -2.10 3.07 -18.47
C PRO A 260 -3.11 2.28 -17.59
N GLY A 261 -3.84 2.95 -16.71
CA GLY A 261 -4.96 2.34 -15.99
C GLY A 261 -5.88 3.40 -15.40
N ASP A 262 -7.19 3.30 -15.67
CA ASP A 262 -8.18 4.32 -15.28
C ASP A 262 -8.24 4.57 -13.75
N ASP A 263 -8.67 5.78 -13.37
CA ASP A 263 -8.75 6.29 -11.99
C ASP A 263 -9.34 5.29 -10.98
N ILE A 264 -8.46 4.55 -10.32
CA ILE A 264 -8.69 4.08 -8.96
C ILE A 264 -8.08 5.16 -8.07
N THR A 265 -8.93 5.99 -7.46
CA THR A 265 -8.51 6.82 -6.33
C THR A 265 -8.25 5.90 -5.14
N ALA A 266 -7.02 5.38 -5.11
CA ALA A 266 -6.49 4.52 -4.07
C ALA A 266 -6.22 5.38 -2.84
N GLU A 267 -7.21 5.48 -1.96
CA GLU A 267 -7.01 6.16 -0.68
C GLU A 267 -6.24 5.26 0.28
N ASP A 268 -5.39 5.88 1.09
CA ASP A 268 -4.71 5.21 2.18
C ASP A 268 -5.06 5.80 3.55
N CYS A 269 -4.86 4.96 4.56
CA CYS A 269 -4.99 5.29 5.97
C CYS A 269 -4.22 4.28 6.83
N ILE A 270 -3.98 4.62 8.09
CA ILE A 270 -3.54 3.67 9.10
C ILE A 270 -4.76 3.30 9.94
N LEU A 271 -5.23 2.07 9.83
CA LEU A 271 -6.24 1.52 10.73
C LEU A 271 -5.60 1.31 12.10
N VAL A 272 -6.16 1.96 13.12
CA VAL A 272 -5.70 1.89 14.51
C VAL A 272 -6.76 1.17 15.33
N PHE A 273 -6.37 0.15 16.07
CA PHE A 273 -7.30 -0.74 16.78
C PHE A 273 -7.35 -0.47 18.29
N PRO A 274 -8.49 -0.71 18.96
CA PRO A 274 -8.59 -0.70 20.42
C PRO A 274 -7.56 -1.61 21.09
N ALA A 275 -7.07 -1.24 22.27
CA ALA A 275 -6.06 -2.02 23.00
C ALA A 275 -6.56 -3.43 23.39
N ASP A 276 -7.87 -3.60 23.60
CA ASP A 276 -8.50 -4.88 23.94
C ASP A 276 -8.78 -5.79 22.72
N SER A 277 -8.46 -5.35 21.49
CA SER A 277 -8.72 -6.11 20.25
C SER A 277 -7.75 -7.25 19.96
N GLY A 278 -6.53 -7.19 20.50
CA GLY A 278 -5.42 -8.06 20.10
C GLY A 278 -4.93 -7.86 18.65
N LEU A 279 -5.38 -6.81 17.95
CA LEU A 279 -4.89 -6.40 16.64
C LEU A 279 -3.86 -5.26 16.78
N ARG A 280 -2.85 -5.27 15.92
CA ARG A 280 -1.87 -4.18 15.76
C ARG A 280 -2.34 -3.23 14.66
N SER A 281 -2.00 -1.95 14.77
CA SER A 281 -2.30 -0.96 13.74
C SER A 281 -1.68 -1.35 12.39
N MET A 282 -2.40 -1.05 11.32
CA MET A 282 -2.11 -1.57 9.98
C MET A 282 -2.32 -0.48 8.94
N TYR A 283 -1.33 -0.28 8.06
CA TYR A 283 -1.52 0.57 6.89
C TYR A 283 -2.46 -0.14 5.91
N VAL A 284 -3.42 0.59 5.37
CA VAL A 284 -4.41 0.12 4.40
C VAL A 284 -4.50 1.11 3.26
N VAL A 285 -4.25 0.63 2.04
CA VAL A 285 -4.70 1.30 0.81
C VAL A 285 -5.92 0.56 0.26
N TYR A 286 -6.92 1.30 -0.19
CA TYR A 286 -8.18 0.76 -0.68
C TYR A 286 -8.68 1.49 -1.93
N ALA A 287 -9.13 0.70 -2.91
CA ALA A 287 -9.69 1.19 -4.16
C ALA A 287 -11.14 1.63 -3.95
N ARG A 288 -11.43 2.94 -3.92
CA ARG A 288 -12.83 3.39 -3.95
C ARG A 288 -13.45 3.13 -5.33
N PRO A 289 -14.67 2.56 -5.41
CA PRO A 289 -15.54 2.84 -6.55
C PRO A 289 -15.96 4.32 -6.52
N PHE A 290 -16.13 4.91 -7.70
CA PHE A 290 -16.38 6.35 -7.87
C PHE A 290 -17.81 6.73 -7.47
N ASN A 291 -18.05 6.95 -6.17
CA ASN A 291 -19.34 7.44 -5.65
C ASN A 291 -19.44 8.97 -5.79
N GLY A 292 -19.70 9.43 -7.01
CA GLY A 292 -20.48 10.64 -7.27
C GLY A 292 -21.76 10.25 -8.02
N ASP A 293 -22.81 11.08 -8.00
CA ASP A 293 -24.16 10.75 -8.52
C ASP A 293 -24.28 10.53 -10.04
N HIS A 294 -23.16 10.31 -10.73
CA HIS A 294 -23.06 9.94 -12.14
C HIS A 294 -22.19 8.69 -12.24
N GLY A 295 -22.82 7.51 -12.34
CA GLY A 295 -22.11 6.24 -12.44
C GLY A 295 -21.32 6.16 -13.74
N TYR A 296 -20.00 6.11 -13.63
CA TYR A 296 -19.11 5.93 -14.78
C TYR A 296 -18.94 4.45 -15.12
N HIS A 297 -19.10 4.12 -16.41
CA HIS A 297 -18.88 2.79 -16.94
C HIS A 297 -17.38 2.62 -17.31
N PRO A 298 -16.71 1.53 -16.88
CA PRO A 298 -15.33 1.26 -17.26
C PRO A 298 -15.24 0.91 -18.76
N PRO A 299 -14.16 1.30 -19.46
CA PRO A 299 -13.98 0.94 -20.85
C PRO A 299 -13.80 -0.58 -20.99
N PRO A 300 -14.46 -1.22 -21.97
CA PRO A 300 -14.20 -2.62 -22.27
C PRO A 300 -12.78 -2.79 -22.83
N LEU A 301 -12.22 -4.00 -22.75
CA LEU A 301 -10.90 -4.31 -23.31
C LEU A 301 -10.92 -4.22 -24.84
N ASP A 302 -11.89 -4.92 -25.42
CA ASP A 302 -12.20 -4.98 -26.85
C ASP A 302 -13.60 -4.42 -27.14
N LEU A 303 -13.93 -4.23 -28.41
CA LEU A 303 -15.24 -3.76 -28.88
C LEU A 303 -15.92 -4.86 -29.72
N PRO A 304 -16.75 -5.75 -29.13
CA PRO A 304 -17.41 -6.83 -29.87
C PRO A 304 -18.26 -6.35 -31.06
N GLY A 305 -18.91 -5.19 -30.95
CA GLY A 305 -19.64 -4.55 -32.06
C GLY A 305 -18.76 -3.95 -33.15
N PHE A 306 -17.44 -3.88 -32.93
CA PHE A 306 -16.45 -3.28 -33.83
C PHE A 306 -15.19 -4.14 -33.92
N PRO A 307 -15.26 -5.38 -34.45
CA PRO A 307 -14.16 -6.36 -34.40
C PRO A 307 -12.89 -5.93 -35.15
N ASP A 308 -12.99 -4.96 -36.08
CA ASP A 308 -11.84 -4.38 -36.77
C ASP A 308 -11.10 -3.30 -35.94
N ALA A 309 -11.68 -2.80 -34.84
CA ALA A 309 -11.15 -1.68 -34.07
C ALA A 309 -10.07 -2.12 -33.08
N LYS A 310 -8.84 -1.60 -33.24
CA LYS A 310 -7.69 -1.92 -32.40
C LYS A 310 -7.30 -0.74 -31.51
N LYS A 311 -6.83 -1.03 -30.29
CA LYS A 311 -6.39 -0.02 -29.30
C LYS A 311 -5.38 0.96 -29.93
N ALA A 312 -5.54 2.25 -29.64
CA ALA A 312 -4.73 3.33 -30.20
C ALA A 312 -4.42 4.39 -29.12
N ASP A 313 -3.41 5.21 -29.35
CA ASP A 313 -2.99 6.24 -28.37
C ASP A 313 -4.12 7.22 -28.03
N SER A 314 -4.42 7.32 -26.73
CA SER A 314 -5.41 8.24 -26.18
C SER A 314 -4.93 9.70 -26.31
N LYS A 315 -5.74 10.58 -26.89
CA LYS A 315 -5.38 12.00 -27.10
C LYS A 315 -6.33 13.01 -26.45
N THR A 316 -7.64 12.80 -26.57
CA THR A 316 -8.66 13.72 -26.05
C THR A 316 -8.74 13.62 -24.51
N MET A 317 -8.62 14.75 -23.80
CA MET A 317 -8.80 14.78 -22.34
C MET A 317 -10.26 14.54 -21.92
N VAL A 318 -10.47 13.97 -20.73
CA VAL A 318 -11.77 13.85 -20.08
C VAL A 318 -12.20 15.23 -19.58
N GLN A 319 -13.46 15.61 -19.80
CA GLN A 319 -13.96 16.92 -19.40
C GLN A 319 -14.09 16.99 -17.86
N GLY A 320 -13.21 17.78 -17.23
CA GLY A 320 -13.17 17.95 -15.76
C GLY A 320 -12.17 17.05 -15.03
N GLY A 321 -11.31 16.31 -15.72
CA GLY A 321 -10.25 15.50 -15.13
C GLY A 321 -8.94 15.57 -15.93
N GLY A 322 -7.84 15.05 -15.37
CA GLY A 322 -6.52 15.02 -16.03
C GLY A 322 -6.34 13.87 -17.03
N ALA A 323 -7.18 12.83 -16.96
CA ALA A 323 -7.07 11.63 -17.78
C ALA A 323 -7.42 11.85 -19.27
N LYS A 324 -6.95 10.96 -20.15
CA LYS A 324 -7.28 10.92 -21.58
C LYS A 324 -8.24 9.79 -21.91
N ARG A 325 -9.25 10.05 -22.74
CA ARG A 325 -10.24 9.05 -23.19
C ARG A 325 -9.58 7.88 -23.91
N ARG A 326 -9.92 6.65 -23.49
CA ARG A 326 -9.48 5.43 -24.14
C ARG A 326 -9.99 5.37 -25.58
N ARG A 327 -9.10 4.99 -26.50
CA ARG A 327 -9.28 5.15 -27.95
C ARG A 327 -8.93 3.87 -28.71
N TRP A 328 -9.66 3.62 -29.79
CA TRP A 328 -9.37 2.60 -30.80
C TRP A 328 -9.40 3.21 -32.20
N LYS A 329 -8.77 2.53 -33.18
CA LYS A 329 -8.83 2.84 -34.61
C LYS A 329 -9.04 1.58 -35.43
N ASP A 330 -9.80 1.67 -36.52
CA ASP A 330 -9.95 0.58 -37.50
C ASP A 330 -9.02 0.78 -38.73
N PRO A 331 -8.89 -0.22 -39.62
CA PRO A 331 -8.09 -0.09 -40.84
C PRO A 331 -8.58 0.97 -41.83
N LYS A 332 -9.81 1.47 -41.68
CA LYS A 332 -10.39 2.57 -42.49
C LYS A 332 -10.05 3.95 -41.91
N GLY A 333 -9.37 3.99 -40.76
CA GLY A 333 -8.97 5.18 -40.04
C GLY A 333 -10.09 5.81 -39.21
N ARG A 334 -11.23 5.13 -39.02
CA ARG A 334 -12.27 5.59 -38.08
C ARG A 334 -11.70 5.54 -36.66
N ILE A 335 -12.08 6.51 -35.85
CA ILE A 335 -11.64 6.66 -34.46
C ILE A 335 -12.83 6.36 -33.56
N PHE A 336 -12.58 5.62 -32.48
CA PHE A 336 -13.59 5.24 -31.49
C PHE A 336 -13.07 5.73 -30.14
N GLU A 337 -13.84 6.53 -29.42
CA GLU A 337 -13.52 6.94 -28.05
C GLU A 337 -14.57 6.41 -27.07
N TRP A 338 -14.13 5.98 -25.89
CA TRP A 338 -15.05 5.60 -24.83
C TRP A 338 -15.69 6.83 -24.18
N ASP A 339 -17.02 6.83 -24.07
CA ASP A 339 -17.74 7.72 -23.18
C ASP A 339 -18.11 6.99 -21.89
N SER A 340 -17.26 7.17 -20.89
CA SER A 340 -17.46 6.58 -19.57
C SER A 340 -18.71 7.10 -18.85
N GLN A 341 -19.29 8.25 -19.23
CA GLN A 341 -20.55 8.72 -18.62
C GLN A 341 -21.77 7.90 -19.04
N HIS A 342 -21.71 7.22 -20.18
CA HIS A 342 -22.88 6.56 -20.79
C HIS A 342 -22.65 5.07 -21.10
N GLY A 343 -21.41 4.58 -20.99
CA GLY A 343 -21.10 3.18 -21.32
C GLY A 343 -21.11 2.91 -22.83
N THR A 344 -20.81 3.93 -23.64
CA THR A 344 -20.97 3.89 -25.10
C THR A 344 -19.71 4.33 -25.84
N VAL A 345 -19.68 4.02 -27.14
CA VAL A 345 -18.60 4.38 -28.05
C VAL A 345 -19.00 5.61 -28.88
N GLU A 346 -18.26 6.70 -28.74
CA GLU A 346 -18.39 7.87 -29.60
C GLU A 346 -17.48 7.65 -30.83
N MET A 347 -18.06 7.48 -32.01
CA MET A 347 -17.32 7.18 -33.24
C MET A 347 -17.08 8.45 -34.08
N TYR A 348 -15.93 8.52 -34.72
CA TYR A 348 -15.49 9.63 -35.56
C TYR A 348 -14.88 9.11 -36.88
N ASP A 349 -14.92 9.92 -37.95
CA ASP A 349 -14.20 9.63 -39.18
C ASP A 349 -12.68 9.87 -39.05
N LYS A 350 -11.93 9.54 -40.11
CA LYS A 350 -10.47 9.73 -40.16
C LYS A 350 -10.03 11.20 -40.15
N GLN A 351 -10.96 12.15 -40.27
CA GLN A 351 -10.76 13.58 -40.14
C GLN A 351 -11.17 14.09 -38.74
N GLY A 352 -11.52 13.17 -37.81
CA GLY A 352 -11.93 13.49 -36.45
C GLY A 352 -13.34 14.07 -36.36
N LYS A 353 -14.17 14.01 -37.40
CA LYS A 353 -15.56 14.49 -37.36
C LYS A 353 -16.46 13.41 -36.75
N HIS A 354 -17.31 13.83 -35.83
CA HIS A 354 -18.21 12.95 -35.10
C HIS A 354 -19.27 12.28 -36.01
N LEU A 355 -19.47 10.97 -35.82
CA LEU A 355 -20.38 10.10 -36.59
C LEU A 355 -21.58 9.61 -35.76
N GLY A 356 -21.52 9.70 -34.43
CA GLY A 356 -22.59 9.30 -33.52
C GLY A 356 -22.08 8.51 -32.32
N GLU A 357 -23.02 8.17 -31.45
CA GLU A 357 -22.83 7.32 -30.28
C GLU A 357 -23.35 5.92 -30.61
N PHE A 358 -22.63 4.88 -30.16
CA PHE A 358 -22.88 3.49 -30.50
C PHE A 358 -22.73 2.56 -29.29
N ASP A 359 -23.46 1.46 -29.31
CA ASP A 359 -23.35 0.38 -28.34
C ASP A 359 -22.05 -0.44 -28.58
N PRO A 360 -21.25 -0.73 -27.54
CA PRO A 360 -19.97 -1.44 -27.68
C PRO A 360 -20.10 -2.94 -28.00
N GLN A 361 -21.23 -3.56 -27.66
CA GLN A 361 -21.46 -5.01 -27.81
C GLN A 361 -22.07 -5.35 -29.18
N THR A 362 -23.06 -4.56 -29.62
CA THR A 362 -23.82 -4.80 -30.85
C THR A 362 -23.33 -3.97 -32.03
N GLY A 363 -22.68 -2.83 -31.78
CA GLY A 363 -22.31 -1.86 -32.81
C GLY A 363 -23.50 -1.03 -33.32
N GLU A 364 -24.68 -1.15 -32.71
CA GLU A 364 -25.86 -0.36 -33.08
C GLU A 364 -25.69 1.11 -32.66
N ARG A 365 -26.24 2.03 -33.46
CA ARG A 365 -26.12 3.48 -33.20
C ARG A 365 -27.20 3.96 -32.23
N THR A 366 -26.81 4.29 -31.00
CA THR A 366 -27.70 4.80 -29.95
C THR A 366 -28.10 6.27 -30.17
N LYS A 367 -27.18 7.13 -30.65
CA LYS A 367 -27.46 8.55 -30.93
C LYS A 367 -26.83 9.04 -32.25
N PRO A 368 -27.48 9.98 -32.97
CA PRO A 368 -26.95 10.52 -34.22
C PRO A 368 -25.71 11.41 -34.03
N ALA A 369 -25.01 11.67 -35.14
CA ALA A 369 -23.86 12.58 -35.17
C ALA A 369 -24.22 13.99 -34.70
N LYS A 370 -23.70 14.40 -33.53
CA LYS A 370 -23.74 15.80 -33.03
C LYS A 370 -22.93 16.72 -33.98
N PRO A 371 -23.54 17.70 -34.68
CA PRO A 371 -22.83 18.60 -35.58
C PRO A 371 -21.77 19.46 -34.85
N GLY A 372 -20.71 19.86 -35.55
CA GLY A 372 -19.64 20.71 -35.01
C GLY A 372 -18.61 19.99 -34.12
N ARG A 373 -18.97 18.87 -33.48
CA ARG A 373 -18.04 18.10 -32.63
C ARG A 373 -16.91 17.46 -33.44
N LYS A 374 -15.67 17.72 -33.03
CA LYS A 374 -14.44 17.18 -33.61
C LYS A 374 -13.43 16.78 -32.54
N ILE A 375 -12.52 15.86 -32.87
CA ILE A 375 -11.40 15.43 -32.02
C ILE A 375 -10.05 15.52 -32.77
N GLU A 376 -8.95 15.47 -32.02
CA GLU A 376 -7.62 15.37 -32.61
C GLU A 376 -7.37 13.98 -33.22
N LYS A 377 -6.77 13.94 -34.40
CA LYS A 377 -6.50 12.76 -35.24
C LYS A 377 -5.45 11.79 -34.67
#